data_AF-A0A528THJ9-F1
#
_entry.id   AF-A0A528THJ9-F1
#
_cell.length_a   1.000
_cell.length_b   1.000
_cell.length_c   1.000
_cell.angle_alpha   90.00
_cell.angle_beta   90.00
_cell.angle_gamma   90.00
#
_symmetry.space_group_name_H-M   'P 1'
#
loop_
_entity.id
_entity.type
_entity.pdbx_description
1 polymer ?
#
loop_
_entity_poly.entity_id
_entity_poly.type
_entity_poly.pdbx_seq_one_letter_code
_entity_poly.pdbx_strand_id
1 'polypeptide(L)' 'MKFFVDTADIKEIKELHDLGLLDGVTT' A
#
# COMPACT_ATOMS: atom_id res chain seq x y z
N MET A 1 -6.07 -8.00 10.76
CA MET A 1 -6.09 -6.52 10.89
C MET A 1 -5.88 -5.97 9.50
N LYS A 2 -6.65 -4.96 9.06
CA LYS A 2 -6.48 -4.41 7.71
C LYS A 2 -5.41 -3.30 7.71
N PHE A 3 -4.52 -3.30 6.72
CA PHE A 3 -3.43 -2.35 6.57
C PHE A 3 -3.63 -1.49 5.32
N PHE A 4 -3.71 -0.18 5.54
CA PHE A 4 -3.88 0.82 4.50
C PHE A 4 -2.67 1.74 4.47
N VAL A 5 -2.22 2.10 3.27
CA VAL A 5 -1.18 3.12 3.07
C VAL A 5 -1.82 4.41 2.59
N ASP A 6 -1.37 5.53 3.13
CA ASP A 6 -1.82 6.87 2.76
C ASP A 6 -0.72 7.55 1.95
N THR A 7 -0.72 7.31 0.64
CA THR A 7 0.33 7.78 -0.27
C THR A 7 -0.17 7.86 -1.69
N ALA A 8 0.40 8.79 -2.46
CA ALA A 8 0.23 8.87 -3.91
C ALA A 8 1.45 8.29 -4.68
N ASP A 9 2.49 7.81 -3.97
CA ASP A 9 3.68 7.26 -4.62
C ASP A 9 3.43 5.82 -5.08
N ILE A 10 3.34 5.64 -6.39
CA ILE A 10 3.12 4.35 -7.04
C ILE A 10 4.24 3.35 -6.71
N LYS A 11 5.46 3.82 -6.46
CA LYS A 11 6.59 2.93 -6.13
C LYS A 11 6.38 2.28 -4.77
N GLU A 12 6.04 3.09 -3.77
CA GLU A 12 5.75 2.62 -2.41
C GLU A 12 4.56 1.66 -2.36
N ILE A 13 3.48 1.99 -3.08
CA ILE A 13 2.29 1.13 -3.19
C ILE A 13 2.67 -0.25 -3.74
N LYS A 14 3.50 -0.30 -4.80
CA LYS A 14 3.94 -1.56 -5.40
C LYS A 14 4.80 -2.37 -4.46
N GLU A 15 5.76 -1.76 -3.78
CA GLU A 15 6.62 -2.45 -2.82
C GLU A 15 5.79 -3.09 -1.68
N LEU A 16 4.82 -2.36 -1.13
CA LEU A 16 3.95 -2.87 -0.07
C LEU A 16 2.99 -3.97 -0.56
N HIS A 17 2.48 -3.83 -1.77
CA HIS A 17 1.64 -4.85 -2.40
C HIS A 17 2.43 -6.14 -2.67
N ASP A 18 3.65 -6.03 -3.18
CA ASP A 18 4.50 -7.19 -3.50
C ASP A 18 4.95 -7.95 -2.25
N LEU A 19 5.03 -7.26 -1.11
CA LEU A 19 5.25 -7.87 0.21
C LEU A 19 3.99 -8.53 0.80
N GLY A 20 2.82 -8.36 0.16
CA GLY A 20 1.54 -8.89 0.64
C GLY A 20 1.02 -8.17 1.89
N LEU A 21 1.46 -6.93 2.13
CA LEU A 21 1.11 -6.15 3.31
C LEU A 21 -0.06 -5.19 3.09
N LEU A 22 -0.53 -5.03 1.85
CA LEU A 22 -1.43 -3.95 1.47
C LEU A 22 -2.88 -4.45 1.25
N ASP A 23 -3.82 -3.91 2.03
CA ASP A 23 -5.27 -4.16 1.85
C ASP A 23 -5.97 -3.03 1.07
N GLY A 24 -5.34 -1.86 0.94
CA GLY A 24 -5.87 -0.74 0.17
C GLY A 24 -5.03 0.53 0.29
N VAL A 25 -5.32 1.50 -0.59
CA VAL A 25 -4.65 2.80 -0.65
C VAL A 25 -5.66 3.89 -0.37
N THR A 26 -5.29 4.83 0.49
CA THR A 26 -5.89 6.16 0.56
C THR A 26 -4.90 7.16 -0.01
N THR A 27 -5.40 8.25 -0.58
CA THR A 27 -4.57 9.24 -1.29
C THR A 27 -4.62 10.56 -0.56
#